data_AF-A0A962FIK1-F1
#
_entry.id   AF-A0A962FIK1-F1
#
_cell.length_a   1.000
_cell.length_b   1.000
_cell.length_c   1.000
_cell.angle_alpha   90.00
_cell.angle_beta   90.00
_cell.angle_gamma   90.00
#
_symmetry.space_group_name_H-M   'P 1'
#
loop_
_entity.id
_entity.type
_entity.pdbx_description
1 polymer ?
#
loop_
_entity_poly.entity_id
_entity_poly.type
_entity_poly.pdbx_seq_one_letter_code
_entity_poly.pdbx_strand_id
1 'polypeptide(L)'
;MTDQASVFSLAPLDLAALLCSRVCHDVISPVGAIVNGLEVLEDEKDPDMRTFALDLIKKSARTASARLQFCRLAFGAAGSAGAAIDTGDAENVARGLIADDRT
;
A
#
# COMPACT_ATOMS: atom_id res chain seq x y z
N MET A 1 40.77 14.01 -5.27
CA MET A 1 40.24 13.30 -4.09
C MET A 1 38.82 12.90 -4.45
N THR A 2 38.66 11.71 -5.03
CA THR A 2 37.35 11.22 -5.48
C THR A 2 36.74 10.46 -4.32
N ASP A 3 35.71 11.05 -3.72
CA ASP A 3 34.89 10.45 -2.68
C ASP A 3 34.18 9.22 -3.27
N GLN A 4 34.68 8.02 -2.95
CA GLN A 4 33.93 6.80 -3.20
C GLN A 4 32.78 6.78 -2.19
N ALA A 5 31.62 7.27 -2.61
CA ALA A 5 30.37 6.94 -1.96
C ALA A 5 30.32 5.40 -1.85
N SER A 6 30.40 4.89 -0.62
CA SER A 6 30.32 3.45 -0.36
C SER A 6 28.98 2.96 -0.89
N VAL A 7 29.00 2.26 -2.02
CA VAL A 7 27.81 1.64 -2.58
C VAL A 7 27.38 0.57 -1.58
N PHE A 8 26.26 0.79 -0.90
CA PHE A 8 25.65 -0.21 -0.04
C PHE A 8 25.35 -1.46 -0.86
N SER A 9 26.07 -2.55 -0.62
CA SER A 9 25.84 -3.84 -1.27
C SER A 9 24.88 -4.66 -0.41
N LEU A 10 23.64 -4.83 -0.87
CA LEU A 10 22.63 -5.69 -0.25
C LEU A 10 22.60 -7.04 -0.97
N ALA A 11 22.51 -8.15 -0.21
CA ALA A 11 22.26 -9.44 -0.83
C ALA A 11 20.83 -9.48 -1.42
N PRO A 12 20.58 -10.19 -2.53
CA PRO A 12 19.26 -10.24 -3.16
C PRO A 12 18.13 -10.70 -2.22
N LEU A 13 18.43 -11.64 -1.31
CA LEU A 13 17.47 -12.12 -0.32
C LEU A 13 17.14 -11.06 0.74
N ASP A 14 18.13 -10.27 1.16
CA ASP A 14 17.91 -9.18 2.13
C ASP A 14 17.06 -8.08 1.51
N LEU A 15 17.31 -7.74 0.24
CA LEU A 15 16.48 -6.79 -0.50
C LEU A 15 15.04 -7.29 -0.62
N ALA A 16 14.84 -8.56 -0.97
CA ALA A 16 13.52 -9.16 -1.05
C ALA A 16 12.79 -9.14 0.31
N ALA A 17 13.50 -9.46 1.39
CA ALA A 17 12.95 -9.41 2.75
C ALA A 17 12.53 -7.99 3.16
N LEU A 18 13.36 -6.98 2.86
CA LEU A 18 13.07 -5.57 3.14
C LEU A 18 11.88 -5.07 2.32
N LEU A 19 11.78 -5.43 1.04
CA LEU A 19 10.63 -5.09 0.18
C LEU A 19 9.34 -5.72 0.70
N CYS A 20 9.36 -7.01 1.04
CA CYS A 20 8.21 -7.68 1.64
C CYS A 20 7.80 -7.04 2.97
N SER A 21 8.77 -6.73 3.83
CA SER A 21 8.52 -6.04 5.10
C SER A 21 7.86 -4.68 4.88
N ARG A 22 8.33 -3.90 3.91
CA ARG A 22 7.76 -2.60 3.56
C ARG A 22 6.33 -2.71 3.04
N VAL A 23 6.08 -3.64 2.11
CA VAL A 23 4.73 -3.86 1.58
C VAL A 23 3.79 -4.26 2.72
N CYS A 24 4.17 -5.24 3.55
CA CYS A 24 3.38 -5.67 4.71
C CYS A 24 3.09 -4.51 5.68
N HIS A 25 4.11 -3.71 6.01
CA HIS A 25 3.96 -2.53 6.86
C HIS A 25 2.92 -1.55 6.29
N ASP A 26 2.95 -1.29 4.98
CA ASP A 26 2.07 -0.31 4.37
C ASP A 26 0.62 -0.80 4.29
N VAL A 27 0.35 -2.11 4.21
CA VAL A 27 -1.03 -2.64 4.22
C VAL A 27 -1.58 -3.05 5.58
N ILE A 28 -0.74 -3.27 6.60
CA ILE A 28 -1.23 -3.80 7.89
C ILE A 28 -2.27 -2.89 8.55
N SER A 29 -2.05 -1.57 8.52
CA SER A 29 -2.92 -0.59 9.15
C SER A 29 -4.31 -0.51 8.51
N PRO A 30 -4.46 -0.30 7.18
CA PRO A 30 -5.78 -0.28 6.57
C PRO A 30 -6.49 -1.63 6.64
N VAL A 31 -5.77 -2.76 6.58
CA VAL A 31 -6.39 -4.07 6.78
C VAL A 31 -6.94 -4.22 8.21
N GLY A 32 -6.18 -3.80 9.23
CA GLY A 32 -6.66 -3.79 10.62
C GLY A 32 -7.89 -2.91 10.81
N ALA A 33 -7.93 -1.73 10.18
CA ALA A 33 -9.10 -0.85 10.25
C ALA A 33 -10.36 -1.45 9.61
N ILE A 34 -10.22 -2.28 8.57
CA ILE A 34 -11.34 -3.04 8.00
C ILE A 34 -11.89 -4.05 9.02
N VAL A 35 -11.01 -4.82 9.66
CA VAL A 35 -11.40 -5.82 10.67
C VAL A 35 -12.11 -5.13 11.83
N ASN A 36 -11.54 -4.06 12.38
CA ASN A 36 -12.16 -3.30 13.47
C ASN A 36 -13.55 -2.75 13.07
N GLY A 37 -13.71 -2.26 11.84
CA GLY A 37 -15.01 -1.80 11.37
C GLY A 37 -16.03 -2.93 11.23
N LEU A 38 -15.61 -4.14 10.85
CA LEU A 38 -16.48 -5.31 10.80
C LEU A 38 -16.92 -5.74 12.20
N GLU A 39 -16.00 -5.77 13.17
CA GLU A 39 -16.31 -6.05 14.57
C GLU A 39 -17.36 -5.09 15.14
N VAL A 40 -17.25 -3.79 14.84
CA VAL A 40 -18.28 -2.80 15.23
C VAL A 40 -19.63 -3.13 14.59
N LEU A 41 -19.69 -3.57 13.33
CA LEU A 41 -20.96 -3.84 12.64
C LEU A 41 -21.72 -5.06 13.16
N GLU A 42 -21.01 -6.03 13.75
CA GLU A 42 -21.59 -7.26 14.27
C GLU A 42 -22.48 -6.99 15.49
N ASP A 43 -22.00 -6.17 16.43
CA ASP A 43 -22.66 -5.96 17.73
C ASP A 43 -23.38 -4.60 17.86
N GLU A 44 -23.07 -3.61 17.01
CA GLU A 44 -23.63 -2.26 17.12
C GLU A 44 -25.06 -2.17 16.54
N LYS A 45 -25.94 -1.49 17.27
CA LYS A 45 -27.35 -1.27 16.88
C LYS A 45 -27.64 0.18 16.55
N ASP A 46 -26.79 1.11 16.98
CA ASP A 46 -26.91 2.52 16.65
C ASP A 46 -26.66 2.75 15.14
N PRO A 47 -27.65 3.30 14.39
CA PRO A 47 -27.52 3.52 12.95
C PRO A 47 -26.35 4.44 12.57
N ASP A 48 -26.03 5.42 13.39
CA ASP A 48 -24.97 6.39 13.11
C ASP A 48 -23.59 5.74 13.26
N MET A 49 -23.36 5.00 14.34
CA MET A 49 -22.13 4.22 14.53
C MET A 49 -21.93 3.13 13.47
N ARG A 50 -23.01 2.45 13.05
CA ARG A 50 -22.93 1.49 11.93
C ARG A 50 -22.54 2.17 10.62
N THR A 51 -23.08 3.36 10.37
CA THR A 51 -22.72 4.15 9.17
C THR A 51 -21.24 4.55 9.21
N PHE A 52 -20.76 5.01 10.35
CA PHE A 52 -19.35 5.32 10.56
C PHE A 52 -18.44 4.10 10.33
N ALA A 53 -18.80 2.93 10.87
CA ALA A 53 -18.04 1.70 10.67
C ALA A 53 -17.98 1.28 9.19
N LEU A 54 -19.10 1.38 8.45
CA LEU A 54 -19.13 1.13 7.01
C LEU A 54 -18.23 2.10 6.25
N ASP A 55 -18.20 3.37 6.62
CA ASP A 55 -17.37 4.36 5.96
C ASP A 55 -15.87 4.17 6.28
N LEU A 56 -15.54 3.76 7.51
CA LEU A 56 -14.20 3.34 7.89
C LEU A 56 -13.73 2.14 7.06
N ILE A 57 -14.56 1.11 6.90
CA ILE A 57 -14.25 -0.05 6.06
C ILE A 57 -14.02 0.39 4.62
N LYS A 58 -14.91 1.20 4.04
CA LYS A 58 -14.80 1.66 2.65
C LYS A 58 -13.56 2.52 2.42
N LYS A 59 -13.20 3.40 3.37
CA LYS A 59 -11.99 4.23 3.26
C LYS A 59 -10.76 3.32 3.33
N SER A 60 -10.69 2.46 4.34
CA SER A 60 -9.55 1.57 4.57
C SER A 60 -9.35 0.54 3.45
N ALA A 61 -10.42 0.00 2.88
CA ALA A 61 -10.34 -0.89 1.71
C ALA A 61 -9.78 -0.17 0.47
N ARG A 62 -10.19 1.09 0.24
CA ARG A 62 -9.64 1.91 -0.84
C ARG A 62 -8.15 2.20 -0.62
N THR A 63 -7.77 2.55 0.60
CA THR A 63 -6.37 2.73 1.03
C THR A 63 -5.52 1.49 0.75
N ALA A 64 -5.94 0.33 1.26
CA ALA A 64 -5.22 -0.93 1.07
C ALA A 64 -5.07 -1.26 -0.43
N SER A 65 -6.15 -1.07 -1.21
CA SER A 65 -6.14 -1.32 -2.65
C SER A 65 -5.15 -0.41 -3.38
N ALA A 66 -5.17 0.90 -3.10
CA ALA A 66 -4.25 1.86 -3.72
C ALA A 66 -2.78 1.52 -3.43
N ARG A 67 -2.46 1.19 -2.18
CA ARG A 67 -1.10 0.78 -1.77
C ARG A 67 -0.66 -0.49 -2.49
N LEU A 68 -1.52 -1.50 -2.57
CA LEU A 68 -1.20 -2.75 -3.28
C LEU A 68 -1.03 -2.55 -4.78
N GLN A 69 -1.89 -1.75 -5.43
CA GLN A 69 -1.79 -1.47 -6.86
C GLN A 69 -0.48 -0.75 -7.19
N PHE A 70 -0.10 0.24 -6.37
CA PHE A 70 1.17 0.93 -6.50
C PHE A 70 2.35 -0.02 -6.29
N CYS A 71 2.37 -0.77 -5.18
CA CYS A 71 3.45 -1.73 -4.88
C CYS A 71 3.62 -2.78 -5.97
N ARG A 72 2.50 -3.25 -6.55
CA ARG A 72 2.53 -4.21 -7.66
C ARG A 72 3.23 -3.66 -8.89
N LEU A 73 3.04 -2.39 -9.21
CA LEU A 73 3.69 -1.75 -10.34
C LEU A 73 5.15 -1.38 -10.02
N ALA A 74 5.39 -0.80 -8.84
CA ALA A 74 6.69 -0.26 -8.43
C ALA A 74 7.72 -1.35 -8.07
N PHE A 75 7.28 -2.43 -7.42
CA PHE A 75 8.15 -3.50 -6.93
C PHE A 75 7.94 -4.84 -7.64
N GLY A 76 6.85 -4.98 -8.41
CA GLY A 76 6.54 -6.18 -9.16
C GLY A 76 7.25 -6.28 -10.51
N ALA A 77 7.11 -7.42 -11.17
CA ALA A 77 7.79 -7.74 -12.42
C ALA A 77 7.37 -6.91 -13.65
N ALA A 78 6.52 -5.88 -13.47
CA ALA A 78 6.17 -4.90 -14.50
C ALA A 78 7.38 -4.08 -15.00
N GLY A 79 8.49 -4.11 -14.27
CA GLY A 79 9.79 -3.53 -14.67
C GLY A 79 10.87 -4.55 -15.03
N SER A 80 10.53 -5.81 -15.34
CA SER A 80 11.52 -6.80 -15.79
C SER A 80 12.22 -6.31 -17.07
N ALA A 81 13.48 -6.71 -17.28
CA ALA A 81 14.30 -6.20 -18.38
C ALA A 81 13.58 -6.35 -19.73
N GLY A 82 13.14 -5.22 -20.31
CA GLY A 82 12.39 -5.15 -21.58
C GLY A 82 10.89 -4.87 -21.44
N ALA A 83 10.33 -4.85 -20.23
CA ALA A 83 8.95 -4.43 -20.01
C ALA A 83 8.82 -2.90 -20.10
N ALA A 84 8.00 -2.43 -21.04
CA ALA A 84 7.60 -1.03 -21.07
C ALA A 84 6.51 -0.81 -20.03
N ILE A 85 6.75 0.11 -19.10
CA ILE A 85 5.72 0.56 -18.16
C ILE A 85 4.93 1.67 -18.85
N ASP A 86 3.60 1.50 -18.93
CA ASP A 86 2.71 2.59 -19.35
C ASP A 86 2.76 3.71 -18.31
N THR A 87 3.19 4.89 -18.73
CA THR A 87 3.31 6.05 -17.84
C THR A 87 1.96 6.58 -17.37
N GLY A 88 0.88 6.33 -18.11
CA GLY A 88 -0.48 6.60 -17.68
C GLY A 88 -0.90 5.69 -16.52
N ASP A 89 -0.58 4.40 -16.59
CA ASP A 89 -0.82 3.46 -15.48
C ASP A 89 0.01 3.85 -14.25
N ALA A 90 1.27 4.24 -14.46
CA ALA A 90 2.14 4.72 -13.38
C ALA A 90 1.59 5.97 -12.70
N GLU A 91 1.12 6.95 -13.47
CA GLU A 91 0.47 8.15 -12.95
C GLU A 91 -0.80 7.79 -12.16
N ASN A 92 -1.65 6.93 -12.72
CA ASN A 92 -2.92 6.54 -12.10
C ASN A 92 -2.70 5.91 -10.72
N VAL A 93 -1.79 4.94 -10.60
CA VAL A 93 -1.51 4.28 -9.31
C VAL A 93 -0.79 5.22 -8.33
N ALA A 94 0.10 6.10 -8.82
CA ALA A 94 0.79 7.07 -7.97
C ALA A 94 -0.18 8.12 -7.40
N ARG A 95 -1.13 8.61 -8.21
CA ARG A 95 -2.20 9.50 -7.73
C ARG A 95 -3.07 8.83 -6.68
N GLY A 96 -3.43 7.56 -6.90
CA GLY A 96 -4.17 6.76 -5.93
C GLY A 96 -3.46 6.64 -4.59
N LEU A 97 -2.14 6.40 -4.61
CA LEU A 97 -1.30 6.34 -3.41
C LEU A 97 -1.23 7.70 -2.67
N ILE A 98 -0.94 8.79 -3.39
CA ILE A 98 -0.74 10.11 -2.78
C ILE A 98 -2.04 10.70 -2.23
N ALA A 99 -3.18 10.43 -2.87
CA ALA A 99 -4.48 10.90 -2.41
C ALA A 99 -4.86 10.31 -1.04
N ASP A 100 -4.37 9.11 -0.73
CA ASP A 100 -4.60 8.43 0.54
C ASP A 100 -3.82 9.06 1.71
N ASP A 101 -2.53 9.34 1.51
CA ASP A 101 -1.63 9.90 2.55
C ASP A 101 -2.03 11.30 3.06
N ARG A 102 -3.02 11.94 2.43
CA ARG A 102 -3.50 13.30 2.75
C ARG A 102 -4.78 13.35 3.58
N THR A 103 -5.28 12.22 4.09
CA THR A 103 -6.56 12.13 4.83
C THR A 103 -6.45 11.33 6.12
#